data_AF-A0A7M1SNL2-F1
#
_entry.id   AF-A0A7M1SNL2-F1
#
_cell.length_a   1.000
_cell.length_b   1.000
_cell.length_c   1.000
_cell.angle_alpha   90.00
_cell.angle_beta   90.00
_cell.angle_gamma   90.00
#
_symmetry.space_group_name_H-M   'P 1'
#
loop_
_entity.id
_entity.type
_entity.pdbx_description
1 polymer ?
#
loop_
_entity_poly.entity_id
_entity_poly.type
_entity_poly.pdbx_seq_one_letter_code
_entity_poly.pdbx_strand_id
1 'polypeptide(L)'
;MTEVEIPTLASMTPRAQTIALAYYSAGVLRGIEIGRGHAEDEQAELDRRAAAVVAVAADGVPLDVLAERRGEHAHAERVRDRLRRNGVVA
;
A
#
# COMPACT_ATOMS: atom_id res chain seq x y z
N MET A 1 -36.58 28.75 1.36
CA MET A 1 -35.22 28.41 1.81
C MET A 1 -34.39 29.66 1.64
N THR A 2 -33.86 30.23 2.72
CA THR A 2 -33.04 31.44 2.64
C THR A 2 -31.65 31.03 2.17
N GLU A 3 -31.22 31.53 1.01
CA GLU A 3 -29.88 31.31 0.50
C GLU A 3 -28.90 32.04 1.44
N VAL A 4 -28.06 31.28 2.15
CA VAL A 4 -27.02 31.87 2.99
C VAL A 4 -25.86 32.23 2.08
N GLU A 5 -25.74 33.51 1.74
CA GLU A 5 -24.61 34.03 0.98
C GLU A 5 -23.33 33.90 1.83
N ILE A 6 -22.38 33.09 1.36
CA ILE A 6 -21.09 32.92 2.04
C ILE A 6 -20.16 34.05 1.59
N PRO A 7 -19.73 34.94 2.49
CA PRO A 7 -18.86 36.05 2.11
C PRO A 7 -17.50 35.55 1.62
N THR A 8 -16.99 36.19 0.57
CA THR A 8 -15.63 35.96 0.09
C THR A 8 -14.60 36.41 1.12
N LEU A 9 -13.39 35.84 1.07
CA LEU A 9 -12.32 36.23 1.99
C LEU A 9 -12.01 37.74 1.92
N ALA A 10 -12.05 38.31 0.72
CA ALA A 10 -11.79 39.73 0.48
C ALA A 10 -12.87 40.66 1.08
N SER A 11 -14.11 40.17 1.21
CA SER A 11 -15.21 40.95 1.81
C SER A 11 -15.30 40.80 3.34
N MET A 12 -14.42 40.01 3.96
CA MET A 12 -14.35 39.85 5.41
C MET A 12 -13.51 40.94 6.09
N THR A 13 -13.77 41.18 7.37
CA THR A 13 -12.89 42.02 8.21
C THR A 13 -11.53 41.34 8.43
N PRO A 14 -10.44 42.08 8.71
CA PRO A 14 -9.12 41.49 8.93
C PRO A 14 -9.09 40.41 10.01
N ARG A 15 -9.87 40.60 11.09
CA ARG A 15 -10.02 39.59 12.15
C ARG A 15 -10.69 38.32 11.65
N ALA A 16 -11.77 38.44 10.88
CA ALA A 16 -12.47 37.29 10.31
C ALA A 16 -11.60 36.55 9.28
N GLN A 17 -10.86 37.28 8.45
CA GLN A 17 -9.88 36.68 7.52
C GLN A 17 -8.82 35.85 8.25
N THR A 18 -8.26 36.40 9.34
CA THR A 18 -7.26 35.70 10.16
C THR A 18 -7.81 34.38 10.71
N ILE A 19 -9.04 34.40 11.22
CA ILE A 19 -9.71 33.19 11.74
C ILE A 19 -9.96 32.19 10.62
N ALA A 20 -10.47 32.63 9.46
CA ALA A 20 -10.75 31.78 8.32
C ALA A 20 -9.48 31.10 7.79
N LEU A 21 -8.38 31.83 7.66
CA LEU A 21 -7.09 31.30 7.22
C LEU A 21 -6.48 30.32 8.24
N ALA A 22 -6.61 30.60 9.54
CA ALA A 22 -6.18 29.68 10.59
C ALA A 22 -6.96 28.36 10.54
N TYR A 23 -8.28 28.43 10.35
CA TYR A 23 -9.13 27.25 10.21
C TYR A 23 -8.79 26.44 8.95
N TYR A 24 -8.57 27.11 7.81
CA TYR A 24 -8.10 26.47 6.59
C TYR A 24 -6.78 25.74 6.81
N SER A 25 -5.80 26.41 7.44
CA SER A 25 -4.47 25.83 7.70
C SER A 25 -4.54 24.61 8.62
N ALA A 26 -5.35 24.68 9.67
CA ALA A 26 -5.60 23.54 10.55
C ALA A 26 -6.28 22.38 9.81
N GLY A 27 -7.23 22.68 8.93
CA GLY A 27 -7.88 21.70 8.06
C GLY A 27 -6.90 21.01 7.11
N VAL A 28 -5.96 21.76 6.52
CA VAL A 28 -4.90 21.20 5.65
C VAL A 28 -4.02 20.23 6.43
N LEU A 29 -3.53 20.62 7.60
CA LEU A 29 -2.72 19.75 8.45
C LEU A 29 -3.48 18.47 8.82
N ARG A 30 -4.74 18.60 9.21
CA ARG A 30 -5.59 17.45 9.53
C ARG A 30 -5.83 16.54 8.33
N GLY A 31 -6.02 17.11 7.15
CA GLY A 31 -6.15 16.37 5.90
C GLY A 31 -4.91 15.55 5.58
N ILE A 32 -3.71 16.11 5.80
CA ILE A 32 -2.44 15.40 5.61
C ILE A 32 -2.34 14.21 6.58
N GLU A 33 -2.67 14.39 7.86
CA GLU A 33 -2.66 13.30 8.85
C GLU A 33 -3.61 12.17 8.47
N ILE A 34 -4.83 12.50 8.05
CA ILE A 34 -5.83 11.53 7.61
C ILE A 34 -5.33 10.78 6.37
N GLY A 35 -4.82 11.51 5.36
CA GLY A 35 -4.28 10.91 4.14
C GLY A 35 -3.11 9.97 4.43
N ARG A 36 -2.22 10.35 5.36
CA ARG A 36 -1.13 9.48 5.80
C ARG A 36 -1.66 8.21 6.47
N GLY A 37 -2.63 8.33 7.37
CA GLY A 37 -3.26 7.17 8.02
C GLY A 37 -3.86 6.19 7.01
N HIS A 38 -4.57 6.69 5.99
CA HIS A 38 -5.09 5.85 4.91
C HIS A 38 -3.99 5.13 4.14
N ALA A 39 -2.91 5.83 3.79
CA ALA A 39 -1.78 5.20 3.09
C ALA A 39 -1.08 4.13 3.94
N GLU A 40 -0.93 4.37 5.25
CA GLU A 40 -0.38 3.39 6.20
C GLU A 40 -1.28 2.16 6.33
N ASP A 41 -2.60 2.34 6.38
CA ASP A 41 -3.58 1.24 6.42
C ASP A 41 -3.56 0.39 5.14
N GLU A 42 -3.50 1.04 3.97
CA GLU A 42 -3.39 0.37 2.67
C GLU A 42 -2.10 -0.45 2.58
N GLN A 43 -0.97 0.13 3.01
CA GLN A 43 0.31 -0.58 3.03
C GLN A 43 0.27 -1.76 4.00
N ALA A 44 -0.30 -1.60 5.20
CA ALA A 44 -0.42 -2.68 6.16
C ALA A 44 -1.26 -3.85 5.62
N GLU A 45 -2.31 -3.57 4.82
CA GLU A 45 -3.07 -4.61 4.16
C GLU A 45 -2.27 -5.35 3.08
N LEU A 46 -1.48 -4.64 2.28
CA LEU A 46 -0.58 -5.25 1.30
C LEU A 46 0.46 -6.15 2.00
N ASP A 47 1.04 -5.67 3.09
CA ASP A 47 2.03 -6.42 3.88
C ASP A 47 1.41 -7.70 4.47
N ARG A 48 0.17 -7.63 5.00
CA ARG A 48 -0.57 -8.82 5.47
C ARG A 48 -0.77 -9.85 4.37
N ARG A 49 -1.17 -9.41 3.16
CA ARG A 49 -1.37 -10.32 2.02
C ARG A 49 -0.06 -10.93 1.56
N ALA A 50 1.00 -10.12 1.47
CA ALA A 50 2.33 -10.60 1.13
C ALA A 50 2.82 -11.65 2.14
N ALA A 51 2.65 -11.38 3.44
CA ALA A 51 3.01 -12.33 4.51
C ALA A 51 2.25 -13.65 4.39
N ALA A 52 0.95 -13.63 4.07
CA ALA A 52 0.17 -14.84 3.84
C ALA A 52 0.70 -15.67 2.65
N VAL A 53 1.05 -15.01 1.54
CA VAL A 53 1.64 -15.68 0.37
C VAL A 53 3.00 -16.27 0.73
N VAL A 54 3.85 -15.53 1.44
CA VAL A 54 5.16 -16.00 1.89
C VAL A 54 5.02 -17.19 2.85
N ALA A 55 4.08 -17.16 3.78
CA ALA A 55 3.83 -18.27 4.70
C ALA A 55 3.44 -19.56 3.93
N VAL A 56 2.51 -19.46 2.98
CA VAL A 56 2.12 -20.60 2.14
C VAL A 56 3.29 -21.09 1.28
N ALA A 57 4.11 -20.18 0.75
CA ALA A 57 5.29 -20.54 -0.02
C ALA A 57 6.39 -21.19 0.84
N ALA A 58 6.56 -20.74 2.08
CA ALA A 58 7.56 -21.24 3.01
C ALA A 58 7.23 -22.65 3.53
N ASP A 59 5.95 -22.96 3.73
CA ASP A 59 5.49 -24.29 4.15
C ASP A 59 5.39 -25.29 2.96
N GLY A 60 5.48 -24.79 1.73
CA GLY A 60 5.40 -25.59 0.51
C GLY A 60 6.70 -26.35 0.20
N VAL A 61 6.57 -27.59 -0.32
CA VAL A 61 7.70 -28.28 -0.93
C VAL A 61 8.03 -27.59 -2.27
N PRO A 62 9.29 -27.16 -2.50
CA PRO A 62 9.69 -26.56 -3.77
C PRO A 62 9.32 -27.44 -4.97
N LEU A 63 8.89 -26.80 -6.06
CA LEU A 63 8.36 -27.51 -7.23
C LEU A 63 9.38 -28.47 -7.87
N ASP A 64 10.67 -28.11 -7.87
CA ASP A 64 11.73 -28.98 -8.36
C ASP A 64 11.88 -30.24 -7.49
N VAL A 65 11.77 -30.11 -6.16
CA VAL A 65 11.78 -31.24 -5.23
C VAL A 65 10.52 -32.10 -5.41
N LEU A 66 9.36 -31.49 -5.65
CA LEU A 66 8.11 -32.21 -5.91
C LEU A 66 8.16 -32.99 -7.24
N ALA A 67 8.68 -32.38 -8.30
CA ALA A 67 8.88 -33.01 -9.60
C ALA A 67 9.88 -34.17 -9.50
N GLU A 68 10.97 -34.00 -8.74
CA GLU A 68 11.93 -35.08 -8.46
C GLU A 68 11.25 -36.27 -7.77
N ARG A 69 10.44 -36.02 -6.73
CA ARG A 69 9.69 -37.06 -6.01
C ARG A 69 8.68 -37.81 -6.88
N ARG A 70 8.18 -37.18 -7.95
CA ARG A 70 7.26 -37.78 -8.93
C ARG A 70 7.97 -38.53 -10.06
N GLY A 71 9.31 -38.51 -10.10
CA GLY A 71 10.10 -39.10 -11.19
C GLY A 71 10.17 -38.22 -12.46
N GLU A 72 9.72 -36.96 -12.37
CA GLU A 72 9.74 -36.00 -13.49
C GLU A 72 11.09 -35.26 -13.56
N HIS A 73 12.20 -36.00 -13.63
CA HIS A 73 13.57 -35.45 -13.50
C HIS A 73 13.87 -34.30 -14.47
N ALA A 74 13.52 -34.45 -15.75
CA ALA A 74 13.74 -33.41 -16.75
C ALA A 74 12.93 -32.13 -16.45
N HIS A 75 11.77 -32.26 -15.80
CA HIS A 75 11.00 -31.09 -15.36
C HIS A 75 11.69 -30.40 -14.18
N ALA A 76 12.15 -31.17 -13.18
CA ALA A 76 12.90 -30.66 -12.04
C ALA A 76 14.14 -29.86 -12.48
N GLU A 77 14.92 -30.39 -13.43
CA GLU A 77 16.10 -29.69 -13.98
C GLU A 77 15.73 -28.37 -14.66
N ARG A 78 14.69 -28.35 -15.50
CA ARG A 78 14.20 -27.10 -16.13
C ARG A 78 13.77 -26.06 -15.09
N VAL A 79 13.15 -26.50 -13.99
CA VAL A 79 12.76 -25.61 -12.89
C VAL A 79 13.99 -25.04 -12.19
N ARG A 80 14.99 -25.88 -11.85
CA ARG A 80 16.25 -25.44 -11.23
C ARG A 80 17.00 -24.44 -12.11
N ASP A 81 17.13 -24.72 -13.39
CA ASP A 81 17.79 -23.80 -14.34
C ASP A 81 17.07 -22.47 -14.46
N ARG A 82 15.73 -22.48 -14.48
CA ARG A 82 14.94 -21.24 -14.47
C ARG A 82 15.18 -20.45 -13.19
N LEU A 83 15.22 -21.11 -12.03
CA LEU A 83 15.45 -20.45 -10.74
C LEU A 83 16.86 -19.84 -10.66
N ARG A 84 17.89 -20.54 -11.15
CA ARG A 84 19.27 -19.99 -11.24
C ARG A 84 19.34 -18.77 -12.16
N ARG A 85 18.75 -18.84 -13.36
CA ARG A 85 18.73 -17.70 -14.31
C ARG A 85 18.04 -16.46 -13.74
N ASN A 86 17.07 -16.65 -12.85
CA ASN A 86 16.34 -15.57 -12.19
C ASN A 86 16.99 -15.10 -10.88
N GLY A 87 18.12 -15.67 -10.47
CA GLY A 87 18.82 -15.30 -9.23
C GLY A 87 18.07 -15.68 -7.95
N VAL A 88 17.13 -16.63 -8.02
CA VAL A 88 16.30 -17.06 -6.86
C VAL A 88 17.06 -18.06 -6.00
N VAL A 89 17.91 -18.89 -6.60
CA VAL A 89 18.72 -19.91 -5.92
C VAL A 89 20.13 -19.84 -6.49
N ALA A 90 21.14 -19.98 -5.62
CA ALA A 90 22.55 -19.95 -5.98
C ALA A 90 22.96 -21.13 -6.88
#